data_AF-A0A093G3V7-F1
#
_entry.id   AF-A0A093G3V7-F1
#
_cell.length_a   1.000
_cell.length_b   1.000
_cell.length_c   1.000
_cell.angle_alpha   90.00
_cell.angle_beta   90.00
_cell.angle_gamma   90.00
#
_symmetry.space_group_name_H-M   'P 1'
#
loop_
_entity.id
_entity.type
_entity.pdbx_description
1 polymer ?
#
loop_
_entity_poly.entity_id
_entity_poly.type
_entity_poly.pdbx_seq_one_letter_code
_entity_poly.pdbx_strand_id
1 'polypeptide(L)'
;LLLLLAASTLPAGGSAPQPSRLHFSELLPARLKELRSKFEEIKDYFQSKDDELSVQLLSPDLLDEFKGTFGCQSVSEMMRFYMEEVLPSAMRTSTDHQQSMGDLGNLLLSLKMTMRRCHRFFTCEKRSKTLRHIKETFDKMNEQGIYKAMGEFDIFINYIEEYLLMKRKN
;
A
#
# COMPACT_ATOMS: atom_id res chain seq x y z
N LEU A 1 70.21 -17.53 9.08
CA LEU A 1 69.20 -16.88 8.20
C LEU A 1 67.91 -17.69 8.32
N LEU A 2 66.99 -17.28 9.19
CA LEU A 2 65.67 -17.91 9.36
C LEU A 2 64.66 -16.75 9.43
N LEU A 3 63.97 -16.50 8.32
CA LEU A 3 62.91 -15.50 8.20
C LEU A 3 61.60 -16.17 8.60
N LEU A 4 61.01 -15.76 9.72
CA LEU A 4 59.67 -16.14 10.14
C LEU A 4 58.66 -15.22 9.44
N LEU A 5 57.85 -15.78 8.54
CA LEU A 5 56.72 -15.11 7.91
C LEU A 5 55.52 -15.14 8.87
N ALA A 6 55.09 -13.98 9.35
CA ALA A 6 53.83 -13.81 10.06
C ALA A 6 52.69 -13.75 9.03
N ALA A 7 51.78 -14.73 9.06
CA ALA A 7 50.55 -14.70 8.29
C ALA A 7 49.42 -14.08 9.13
N SER A 8 49.07 -12.82 8.85
CA SER A 8 47.90 -12.15 9.41
C SER A 8 46.67 -12.59 8.62
N THR A 9 45.78 -13.37 9.23
CA THR A 9 44.46 -13.67 8.68
C THR A 9 43.51 -12.50 8.98
N LEU A 10 43.08 -11.78 7.95
CA LEU A 10 41.94 -10.85 8.08
C LEU A 10 40.65 -11.67 8.21
N PRO A 11 39.72 -11.32 9.12
CA PRO A 11 38.41 -11.93 9.12
C PRO A 11 37.63 -11.45 7.90
N ALA A 12 37.10 -12.42 7.14
CA ALA A 12 36.17 -12.20 6.07
C ALA A 12 34.97 -11.37 6.56
N GLY A 13 34.62 -10.33 5.81
CA GLY A 13 33.49 -9.47 6.09
C GLY A 13 32.21 -10.30 6.25
N GLY A 14 31.60 -10.21 7.43
CA GLY A 14 30.28 -10.78 7.68
C GLY A 14 29.26 -10.05 6.82
N SER A 15 28.66 -10.76 5.87
CA SER A 15 27.46 -10.30 5.18
C SER A 15 26.37 -10.06 6.23
N ALA A 16 25.78 -8.87 6.22
CA ALA A 16 24.63 -8.54 7.06
C ALA A 16 23.55 -9.63 6.94
N PRO A 17 22.93 -10.08 8.05
CA PRO A 17 21.92 -11.11 7.99
C PRO A 17 20.76 -10.61 7.13
N GLN A 18 20.48 -11.32 6.04
CA GLN A 18 19.23 -11.16 5.30
C GLN A 18 18.09 -11.30 6.32
N PRO A 19 17.16 -10.33 6.42
CA PRO A 19 16.10 -10.40 7.41
C PRO A 19 15.34 -11.71 7.23
N SER A 20 15.33 -12.52 8.27
CA SER A 20 14.79 -13.88 8.26
C SER A 20 13.31 -13.81 7.86
N ARG A 21 12.91 -14.68 6.92
CA ARG A 21 11.57 -14.75 6.32
C ARG A 21 10.41 -14.79 7.33
N LEU A 22 10.66 -15.27 8.55
CA LEU A 22 9.73 -15.27 9.69
C LEU A 22 9.31 -13.85 10.12
N HIS A 23 10.21 -12.88 10.08
CA HIS A 23 9.92 -11.48 10.44
C HIS A 23 8.92 -10.82 9.48
N PHE A 24 8.87 -11.24 8.21
CA PHE A 24 8.00 -10.62 7.20
C PHE A 24 6.52 -11.03 7.33
N SER A 25 6.25 -12.27 7.77
CA SER A 25 4.88 -12.77 7.97
C SER A 25 4.15 -12.00 9.07
N GLU A 26 4.89 -11.56 10.09
CA GLU A 26 4.41 -10.76 11.21
C GLU A 26 4.37 -9.26 10.88
N LEU A 27 5.30 -8.80 10.02
CA LEU A 27 5.38 -7.40 9.63
C LEU A 27 4.17 -6.93 8.83
N LEU A 28 3.63 -7.75 7.91
CA LEU A 28 2.48 -7.34 7.08
C LEU A 28 1.21 -7.04 7.91
N PRO A 29 0.76 -7.93 8.82
CA PRO A 29 -0.34 -7.61 9.74
C PRO A 29 -0.08 -6.36 10.58
N ALA A 30 1.15 -6.17 11.08
CA ALA A 30 1.51 -4.97 11.84
C ALA A 30 1.39 -3.69 11.00
N ARG A 31 1.88 -3.70 9.75
CA ARG A 31 1.76 -2.55 8.83
C ARG A 31 0.32 -2.23 8.46
N LEU A 32 -0.52 -3.25 8.23
CA LEU A 32 -1.95 -3.05 7.99
C LEU A 32 -2.63 -2.44 9.21
N LYS A 33 -2.31 -2.92 10.42
CA LYS A 33 -2.85 -2.38 11.67
C LYS A 33 -2.45 -0.91 11.86
N GLU A 34 -1.18 -0.57 11.68
CA GLU A 34 -0.69 0.82 11.74
C GLU A 34 -1.43 1.71 10.73
N LEU A 35 -1.58 1.24 9.49
CA LEU A 35 -2.27 1.97 8.43
C LEU A 35 -3.75 2.22 8.76
N ARG A 36 -4.45 1.22 9.31
CA ARG A 36 -5.84 1.37 9.78
C ARG A 36 -5.93 2.37 10.92
N SER A 37 -5.11 2.21 11.96
CA SER A 37 -5.12 3.12 13.10
C SER A 37 -4.87 4.57 12.69
N LYS A 38 -3.98 4.80 11.72
CA LYS A 38 -3.73 6.15 11.21
C LYS A 38 -4.90 6.70 10.38
N PHE A 39 -5.56 5.85 9.59
CA PHE A 39 -6.74 6.26 8.82
C PHE A 39 -7.92 6.64 9.73
N GLU A 40 -8.13 5.94 10.84
CA GLU A 40 -9.21 6.23 11.78
C GLU A 40 -9.13 7.67 12.35
N GLU A 41 -7.94 8.29 12.41
CA GLU A 41 -7.80 9.70 12.83
C GLU A 41 -8.46 10.71 11.88
N ILE A 42 -8.64 10.35 10.61
CA ILE A 42 -9.14 11.26 9.55
C ILE A 42 -10.41 10.74 8.88
N LYS A 43 -10.85 9.52 9.23
CA LYS A 43 -11.98 8.83 8.60
C LYS A 43 -13.27 9.66 8.65
N ASP A 44 -13.65 10.11 9.84
CA ASP A 44 -14.90 10.86 10.04
C ASP A 44 -14.92 12.17 9.24
N TYR A 45 -13.77 12.84 9.11
CA TYR A 45 -13.66 14.05 8.28
C TYR A 45 -13.97 13.76 6.81
N PHE A 46 -13.38 12.71 6.23
CA PHE A 46 -13.60 12.40 4.81
C PHE A 46 -14.99 11.80 4.55
N GLN A 47 -15.48 10.92 5.43
CA GLN A 47 -16.80 10.29 5.27
C GLN A 47 -17.95 11.28 5.49
N SER A 48 -17.80 12.26 6.38
CA SER A 48 -18.82 13.33 6.56
C SER A 48 -18.86 14.36 5.43
N LYS A 49 -17.84 14.38 4.56
CA LYS A 49 -17.72 15.27 3.40
C LYS A 49 -18.03 14.58 2.07
N ASP A 50 -18.23 13.26 2.07
CA ASP A 50 -18.67 12.52 0.90
C ASP A 50 -20.19 12.67 0.74
N ASP A 51 -20.60 13.53 -0.19
CA ASP A 51 -22.01 13.73 -0.53
C ASP A 51 -22.52 12.71 -1.57
N GLU A 52 -21.63 11.96 -2.21
CA GLU A 52 -21.92 11.09 -3.36
C GLU A 52 -22.18 9.64 -2.94
N LEU A 53 -23.12 9.45 -2.02
CA LEU A 53 -23.41 8.14 -1.39
C LEU A 53 -23.95 7.07 -2.35
N SER A 54 -24.43 7.47 -3.54
CA SER A 54 -24.96 6.55 -4.56
C SER A 54 -23.88 5.87 -5.40
N VAL A 55 -22.66 6.42 -5.39
CA VAL A 55 -21.51 5.88 -6.10
C VAL A 55 -20.74 4.98 -5.13
N GLN A 56 -20.20 3.87 -5.62
CA GLN A 56 -19.18 3.10 -4.90
C GLN A 56 -17.93 3.13 -5.76
N LEU A 57 -16.91 3.87 -5.34
CA LEU A 57 -15.71 4.06 -6.15
C LEU A 57 -14.88 2.77 -6.21
N LEU A 58 -14.74 2.10 -5.08
CA LEU A 58 -14.06 0.82 -4.90
C LEU A 58 -15.07 -0.33 -4.87
N SER A 59 -15.64 -0.64 -6.03
CA SER A 59 -16.62 -1.72 -6.18
C SER A 59 -16.04 -3.12 -5.87
N PRO A 60 -16.89 -4.12 -5.63
CA PRO A 60 -16.45 -5.52 -5.47
C PRO A 60 -15.65 -6.07 -6.66
N ASP A 61 -15.87 -5.55 -7.87
CA ASP A 61 -15.12 -5.95 -9.06
C ASP A 61 -13.61 -5.71 -8.91
N LEU A 62 -13.22 -4.67 -8.14
CA LEU A 62 -11.83 -4.41 -7.82
C LEU A 62 -11.22 -5.53 -6.96
N LEU A 63 -11.97 -6.03 -5.98
CA LEU A 63 -11.54 -7.14 -5.14
C LEU A 63 -11.41 -8.43 -5.96
N ASP A 64 -12.33 -8.67 -6.88
CA ASP A 64 -12.25 -9.81 -7.79
C ASP A 64 -11.03 -9.71 -8.70
N GLU A 65 -10.69 -8.51 -9.20
CA GLU A 65 -9.46 -8.30 -9.96
C GLU A 65 -8.21 -8.51 -9.09
N PHE A 66 -8.23 -8.08 -7.82
CA PHE A 66 -7.15 -8.35 -6.87
C PHE A 66 -6.95 -9.86 -6.63
N LYS A 67 -8.04 -10.64 -6.63
CA LYS A 67 -7.98 -12.11 -6.48
C LYS A 67 -7.61 -12.82 -7.79
N GLY A 68 -7.74 -12.16 -8.92
CA GLY A 68 -7.48 -12.70 -10.25
C GLY A 68 -6.00 -12.79 -10.64
N THR A 69 -5.75 -13.21 -11.88
CA THR A 69 -4.42 -13.37 -12.47
C THR A 69 -3.60 -12.08 -12.47
N PHE A 70 -4.25 -10.92 -12.51
CA PHE A 70 -3.62 -9.61 -12.54
C PHE A 70 -3.51 -8.92 -11.18
N GLY A 71 -3.90 -9.60 -10.10
CA GLY A 71 -4.07 -8.98 -8.79
C GLY A 71 -2.85 -8.22 -8.25
N CYS A 72 -1.64 -8.73 -8.49
CA CYS A 72 -0.40 -8.03 -8.15
C CYS A 72 -0.35 -6.63 -8.76
N GLN A 73 -0.61 -6.54 -10.07
CA GLN A 73 -0.59 -5.25 -10.75
C GLN A 73 -1.69 -4.36 -10.21
N SER A 74 -2.91 -4.88 -10.13
CA SER A 74 -4.08 -4.08 -9.73
C SER A 74 -3.86 -3.46 -8.36
N VAL A 75 -3.31 -4.22 -7.40
CA VAL A 75 -2.91 -3.70 -6.09
C VAL A 75 -1.79 -2.65 -6.23
N SER A 76 -0.75 -2.93 -7.02
CA SER A 76 0.35 -1.98 -7.24
C SER A 76 -0.08 -0.65 -7.82
N GLU A 77 -0.98 -0.68 -8.80
CA GLU A 77 -1.47 0.51 -9.47
C GLU A 77 -2.50 1.25 -8.60
N MET A 78 -3.34 0.56 -7.83
CA MET A 78 -4.21 1.21 -6.83
C MET A 78 -3.40 1.91 -5.73
N MET A 79 -2.36 1.24 -5.20
CA MET A 79 -1.44 1.90 -4.25
C MET A 79 -0.79 3.14 -4.87
N ARG A 80 -0.44 3.07 -6.16
CA ARG A 80 0.13 4.22 -6.88
C ARG A 80 -0.89 5.35 -7.03
N PHE A 81 -2.11 5.03 -7.44
CA PHE A 81 -3.21 6.00 -7.56
C PHE A 81 -3.45 6.75 -6.24
N TYR A 82 -3.52 6.04 -5.11
CA TYR A 82 -3.67 6.68 -3.82
C TYR A 82 -2.49 7.60 -3.46
N MET A 83 -1.25 7.16 -3.69
CA MET A 83 -0.06 7.94 -3.34
C MET A 83 0.19 9.14 -4.27
N GLU A 84 -0.09 9.03 -5.56
CA GLU A 84 0.27 10.04 -6.56
C GLU A 84 -0.89 10.99 -6.89
N GLU A 85 -2.14 10.57 -6.68
CA GLU A 85 -3.32 11.33 -7.10
C GLU A 85 -4.24 11.66 -5.93
N VAL A 86 -4.69 10.65 -5.16
CA VAL A 86 -5.69 10.87 -4.10
C VAL A 86 -5.12 11.65 -2.91
N LEU A 87 -4.07 11.12 -2.25
CA LEU A 87 -3.49 11.73 -1.04
C LEU A 87 -2.96 13.14 -1.30
N PRO A 88 -2.21 13.43 -2.40
CA PRO A 88 -1.77 14.79 -2.67
C PRO A 88 -2.93 15.76 -2.91
N SER A 89 -4.07 15.29 -3.42
CA SER A 89 -5.26 16.12 -3.62
C SER A 89 -6.00 16.35 -2.32
N ALA A 90 -6.15 15.31 -1.49
CA ALA A 90 -6.74 15.38 -0.16
C ALA A 90 -5.96 16.33 0.77
N MET A 91 -4.62 16.34 0.69
CA MET A 91 -3.79 17.27 1.48
C MET A 91 -4.08 18.75 1.18
N ARG A 92 -4.71 19.07 0.04
CA ARG A 92 -5.13 20.43 -0.30
C ARG A 92 -6.51 20.81 0.26
N THR A 93 -7.31 19.85 0.71
CA THR A 93 -8.69 20.09 1.18
C THR A 93 -8.77 20.43 2.67
N SER A 94 -7.74 20.13 3.46
CA SER A 94 -7.69 20.47 4.89
C SER A 94 -6.27 20.64 5.41
N THR A 95 -5.98 21.81 5.97
CA THR A 95 -4.72 22.10 6.67
C THR A 95 -4.60 21.31 7.96
N ASP A 96 -5.71 21.14 8.69
CA ASP A 96 -5.73 20.50 10.02
C ASP A 96 -5.39 19.00 9.94
N HIS A 97 -5.71 18.35 8.82
CA HIS A 97 -5.48 16.92 8.61
C HIS A 97 -4.28 16.64 7.68
N GLN A 98 -3.57 17.68 7.21
CA GLN A 98 -2.48 17.57 6.23
C GLN A 98 -1.35 16.67 6.73
N GLN A 99 -0.95 16.80 8.00
CA GLN A 99 0.08 15.94 8.60
C GLN A 99 -0.38 14.48 8.64
N SER A 100 -1.60 14.21 9.11
CA SER A 100 -2.12 12.84 9.20
C SER A 100 -2.24 12.17 7.84
N MET A 101 -2.60 12.90 6.78
CA MET A 101 -2.58 12.40 5.41
C MET A 101 -1.18 12.09 4.89
N GLY A 102 -0.20 12.95 5.20
CA GLY A 102 1.21 12.71 4.85
C GLY A 102 1.76 11.44 5.53
N ASP A 103 1.48 11.29 6.82
CA ASP A 103 1.84 10.10 7.59
C ASP A 103 1.14 8.83 7.04
N LEU A 104 -0.14 8.93 6.68
CA LEU A 104 -0.88 7.83 6.06
C LEU A 104 -0.23 7.38 4.74
N GLY A 105 0.20 8.34 3.91
CA GLY A 105 0.95 8.07 2.68
C GLY A 105 2.28 7.36 2.94
N ASN A 106 3.02 7.76 3.99
CA ASN A 106 4.26 7.10 4.41
C ASN A 106 4.02 5.66 4.87
N LEU A 107 2.95 5.40 5.62
CA LEU A 107 2.56 4.05 6.04
C LEU A 107 2.17 3.18 4.85
N LEU A 108 1.43 3.73 3.88
CA LEU A 108 1.06 3.02 2.65
C LEU A 108 2.31 2.66 1.82
N LEU A 109 3.26 3.58 1.70
CA LEU A 109 4.55 3.32 1.05
C LEU A 109 5.34 2.22 1.78
N SER A 110 5.36 2.26 3.12
CA SER A 110 6.01 1.23 3.96
C SER A 110 5.38 -0.15 3.74
N LEU A 111 4.06 -0.23 3.66
CA LEU A 111 3.34 -1.46 3.32
C LEU A 111 3.74 -1.97 1.92
N LYS A 112 3.71 -1.11 0.91
CA LYS A 112 4.12 -1.44 -0.47
C LYS A 112 5.54 -1.98 -0.54
N MET A 113 6.48 -1.35 0.17
CA MET A 113 7.87 -1.80 0.22
C MET A 113 8.02 -3.14 0.93
N THR A 114 7.24 -3.37 1.99
CA THR A 114 7.19 -4.66 2.69
C THR A 114 6.68 -5.77 1.77
N MET A 115 5.63 -5.50 0.99
CA MET A 115 5.09 -6.44 0.01
C MET A 115 6.09 -6.76 -1.10
N ARG A 116 6.79 -5.76 -1.64
CA ARG A 116 7.81 -5.92 -2.69
C ARG A 116 9.00 -6.78 -2.28
N ARG A 117 9.42 -6.72 -1.01
CA ARG A 117 10.50 -7.56 -0.48
C ARG A 117 10.14 -9.06 -0.50
N CYS A 118 8.86 -9.39 -0.64
CA CYS A 118 8.41 -10.77 -0.77
C CYS A 118 8.03 -11.07 -2.22
N HIS A 119 8.86 -11.87 -2.91
CA HIS A 119 8.61 -12.27 -4.30
C HIS A 119 7.26 -13.00 -4.51
N ARG A 120 6.63 -13.53 -3.46
CA ARG A 120 5.30 -14.16 -3.55
C ARG A 120 4.15 -13.15 -3.66
N PHE A 121 4.33 -11.95 -3.13
CA PHE A 121 3.26 -10.94 -3.06
C PHE A 121 3.31 -9.93 -4.21
N PHE A 122 4.44 -9.73 -4.90
CA PHE A 122 4.61 -8.59 -5.81
C PHE A 122 5.40 -8.86 -7.12
N THR A 123 5.09 -9.96 -7.82
CA THR A 123 5.57 -10.23 -9.19
C THR A 123 4.53 -9.82 -10.24
N CYS A 124 4.62 -8.59 -10.76
CA CYS A 124 3.60 -8.01 -11.67
C CYS A 124 4.16 -7.81 -13.10
N GLU A 125 3.37 -8.09 -14.15
CA GLU A 125 3.85 -8.04 -15.56
C GLU A 125 2.94 -7.27 -16.55
N LYS A 126 1.73 -6.79 -16.19
CA LYS A 126 0.77 -6.14 -17.14
C LYS A 126 -0.18 -5.16 -16.42
N ARG A 127 -0.74 -4.16 -17.11
CA ARG A 127 -1.65 -3.09 -16.59
C ARG A 127 -3.10 -3.55 -16.27
N SER A 128 -3.74 -2.94 -15.25
CA SER A 128 -5.14 -3.19 -14.80
C SER A 128 -6.20 -2.55 -15.71
N LYS A 129 -7.36 -3.21 -15.87
CA LYS A 129 -8.52 -2.63 -16.55
C LYS A 129 -9.45 -1.89 -15.59
N THR A 130 -9.70 -2.43 -14.39
CA THR A 130 -10.61 -1.81 -13.40
C THR A 130 -10.11 -0.46 -12.90
N LEU A 131 -8.79 -0.30 -12.74
CA LEU A 131 -8.23 1.00 -12.33
C LEU A 131 -8.60 2.15 -13.28
N ARG A 132 -8.70 1.88 -14.58
CA ARG A 132 -9.08 2.92 -15.54
C ARG A 132 -10.47 3.46 -15.23
N HIS A 133 -11.44 2.59 -14.94
CA HIS A 133 -12.80 3.02 -14.61
C HIS A 133 -12.86 3.78 -13.29
N ILE A 134 -12.09 3.34 -12.29
CA ILE A 134 -11.96 4.04 -11.00
C ILE A 134 -11.44 5.46 -11.22
N LYS A 135 -10.35 5.62 -11.99
CA LYS A 135 -9.78 6.93 -12.31
C LYS A 135 -10.75 7.82 -13.08
N GLU A 136 -11.40 7.28 -14.10
CA GLU A 136 -12.41 8.03 -14.86
C GLU A 136 -13.57 8.49 -13.99
N THR A 137 -13.98 7.68 -13.01
CA THR A 137 -15.06 8.03 -12.06
C THR A 137 -14.58 9.08 -11.07
N PHE A 138 -13.40 8.89 -10.48
CA PHE A 138 -12.74 9.85 -9.60
C PHE A 138 -12.62 11.24 -10.26
N ASP A 139 -12.12 11.30 -11.50
CA ASP A 139 -11.96 12.54 -12.24
C ASP A 139 -13.31 13.21 -12.53
N LYS A 140 -14.35 12.44 -12.88
CA LYS A 140 -15.70 12.97 -13.13
C LYS A 140 -16.36 13.55 -11.88
N MET A 141 -16.00 13.07 -10.70
CA MET A 141 -16.54 13.55 -9.42
C MET A 141 -15.86 14.85 -8.95
N ASN A 142 -14.85 15.36 -9.63
CA ASN A 142 -14.10 16.57 -9.25
C ASN A 142 -13.64 16.50 -7.77
N GLU A 143 -13.93 17.54 -6.98
CA GLU A 143 -13.57 17.59 -5.55
C GLU A 143 -14.23 16.47 -4.73
N GLN A 144 -15.48 16.08 -5.06
CA GLN A 144 -16.15 14.96 -4.39
C GLN A 144 -15.43 13.63 -4.60
N GLY A 145 -14.69 13.48 -5.71
CA GLY A 145 -13.85 12.30 -5.95
C GLY A 145 -12.79 12.11 -4.87
N ILE A 146 -12.27 13.21 -4.31
CA ILE A 146 -11.27 13.21 -3.24
C ILE A 146 -11.89 12.68 -1.95
N TYR A 147 -13.03 13.25 -1.54
CA TYR A 147 -13.76 12.82 -0.34
C TYR A 147 -14.22 11.38 -0.46
N LYS A 148 -14.69 10.98 -1.65
CA LYS A 148 -15.07 9.59 -1.95
C LYS A 148 -13.92 8.61 -1.79
N ALA A 149 -12.81 8.86 -2.48
CA ALA A 149 -11.67 7.96 -2.48
C ALA A 149 -11.03 7.84 -1.09
N MET A 150 -10.97 8.93 -0.33
CA MET A 150 -10.49 8.91 1.05
C MET A 150 -11.49 8.29 2.02
N GLY A 151 -12.79 8.53 1.83
CA GLY A 151 -13.86 7.94 2.64
C GLY A 151 -13.95 6.42 2.50
N GLU A 152 -13.56 5.87 1.35
CA GLU A 152 -13.48 4.44 1.06
C GLU A 152 -12.07 3.84 1.30
N PHE A 153 -11.16 4.56 1.98
CA PHE A 153 -9.80 4.05 2.19
C PHE A 153 -9.75 2.79 3.06
N ASP A 154 -10.70 2.59 3.98
CA ASP A 154 -10.81 1.35 4.75
C ASP A 154 -11.19 0.14 3.88
N ILE A 155 -12.06 0.34 2.88
CA ILE A 155 -12.36 -0.66 1.84
C ILE A 155 -11.07 -1.02 1.09
N PHE A 156 -10.26 -0.02 0.69
CA PHE A 156 -8.97 -0.29 0.05
C PHE A 156 -8.03 -1.12 0.92
N ILE A 157 -7.91 -0.79 2.21
CA ILE A 157 -7.09 -1.57 3.15
C ILE A 157 -7.61 -3.02 3.24
N ASN A 158 -8.92 -3.21 3.36
CA ASN A 158 -9.53 -4.53 3.44
C ASN A 158 -9.26 -5.36 2.18
N TYR A 159 -9.31 -4.75 0.99
CA TYR A 159 -9.00 -5.44 -0.26
C TYR A 159 -7.51 -5.84 -0.34
N ILE A 160 -6.59 -5.00 0.15
CA ILE A 160 -5.17 -5.39 0.27
C ILE A 160 -5.01 -6.58 1.23
N GLU A 161 -5.70 -6.57 2.37
CA GLU A 161 -5.62 -7.68 3.34
C GLU A 161 -6.12 -8.99 2.73
N GLU A 162 -7.27 -8.97 2.05
CA GLU A 162 -7.81 -10.13 1.32
C GLU A 162 -6.81 -10.67 0.27
N TYR A 163 -6.18 -9.78 -0.50
CA TYR A 163 -5.13 -10.14 -1.45
C TYR A 163 -3.95 -10.86 -0.76
N LEU A 164 -3.48 -10.31 0.36
CA LEU A 164 -2.36 -10.88 1.12
C LEU A 164 -2.72 -12.24 1.74
N LEU A 165 -3.95 -12.39 2.25
CA LEU A 165 -4.45 -13.66 2.78
C LEU A 165 -4.51 -14.74 1.70
N MET A 166 -5.01 -14.40 0.50
CA MET A 166 -5.00 -15.31 -0.64
C MET A 166 -3.57 -15.73 -1.01
N LYS A 167 -2.66 -14.78 -1.15
CA LYS A 167 -1.26 -15.06 -1.49
C LYS A 167 -0.51 -15.81 -0.38
N ARG A 168 -0.97 -15.82 0.87
CA ARG A 168 -0.40 -16.66 1.94
C ARG A 168 -0.82 -18.13 1.81
N LYS A 169 -1.99 -18.41 1.24
CA LYS A 169 -2.54 -19.77 1.06
C LYS A 169 -2.00 -20.48 -0.19
N ASN A 170 -1.65 -19.73 -1.24
CA ASN A 170 -1.19 -20.25 -2.56
C ASN A 170 0.32 -20.31 -2.70
#